data_AF-D7A4X8-F1
#
_entry.id   AF-D7A4X8-F1
#
_cell.length_a   1.000
_cell.length_b   1.000
_cell.length_c   1.000
_cell.angle_alpha   90.00
_cell.angle_beta   90.00
_cell.angle_gamma   90.00
#
_symmetry.space_group_name_H-M   'P 1'
#
loop_
_entity.id
_entity.type
_entity.pdbx_description
1 polymer ?
#
loop_
_entity_poly.entity_id
_entity_poly.type
_entity_poly.pdbx_seq_one_letter_code
_entity_poly.pdbx_strand_id
1 'polypeptide(L)' 'MALYQNGNELTHMVDDRFDRTYKPGTVGPFSGIYICTNCRDEVACNAGNPLPPQNHRQHSPSKGDILWKLLVQTQNGPQS' A
#
# COMPACT_ATOMS: atom_id res chain seq x y z
N MET A 1 -1.66 9.71 -3.23
CA MET A 1 -3.09 9.30 -3.26
C MET A 1 -3.28 8.62 -4.60
N ALA A 2 -3.84 7.41 -4.61
CA ALA A 2 -4.07 6.66 -5.84
C ALA A 2 -4.96 7.46 -6.79
N LEU A 3 -4.50 7.64 -8.03
CA LEU A 3 -5.23 8.32 -9.08
C LEU A 3 -5.98 7.27 -9.91
N TYR A 4 -7.23 7.56 -10.24
CA TYR A 4 -8.07 6.69 -11.05
C TYR A 4 -8.90 7.52 -12.03
N GLN A 5 -9.19 6.95 -13.21
CA GLN A 5 -10.01 7.59 -14.24
C GLN A 5 -11.46 7.10 -14.20
N ASN A 6 -11.68 5.78 -14.10
CA ASN A 6 -13.00 5.17 -14.11
C ASN A 6 -13.29 4.55 -12.74
N GLY A 7 -14.17 5.20 -11.96
CA GLY A 7 -14.57 4.71 -10.64
C GLY A 7 -15.38 3.41 -10.68
N ASN A 8 -15.97 3.03 -11.82
CA ASN A 8 -16.74 1.79 -11.96
C ASN A 8 -15.86 0.53 -11.94
N GLU A 9 -14.55 0.69 -12.14
CA GLU A 9 -13.56 -0.40 -12.02
C GLU A 9 -13.05 -0.56 -10.57
N LEU A 10 -13.55 0.23 -9.63
CA LEU A 10 -13.18 0.19 -8.22
C LEU A 10 -14.38 -0.25 -7.37
N THR A 11 -14.15 -1.27 -6.54
CA THR A 11 -15.09 -1.65 -5.49
C THR A 11 -14.63 -1.05 -4.18
N HIS A 12 -15.50 -0.24 -3.56
CA HIS A 12 -15.27 0.21 -2.18
C HIS A 12 -15.53 -0.95 -1.22
N MET A 13 -14.64 -1.13 -0.25
CA MET A 13 -14.77 -2.17 0.76
C MET A 13 -14.08 -1.70 2.04
N VAL A 14 -14.73 -2.04 3.16
CA VAL A 14 -14.25 -1.74 4.51
C VAL A 14 -13.81 -3.06 5.12
N ASP A 15 -12.53 -3.19 5.43
CA ASP A 15 -11.91 -4.40 5.93
C ASP A 15 -10.67 -4.04 6.76
N ASP A 16 -10.39 -4.81 7.82
CA ASP A 16 -9.30 -4.52 8.77
C ASP A 16 -7.91 -4.59 8.11
N ARG A 17 -7.79 -5.29 6.98
CA ARG A 17 -6.53 -5.39 6.22
C ARG A 17 -6.02 -4.04 5.74
N PHE A 18 -6.94 -3.09 5.51
CA PHE A 18 -6.55 -1.75 5.13
C PHE A 18 -6.00 -0.98 6.31
N ASP A 19 -6.33 -1.31 7.56
CA ASP A 19 -5.85 -0.63 8.77
C ASP A 19 -4.48 -1.09 9.28
N ARG A 20 -4.01 -2.24 8.83
CA ARG A 20 -2.72 -2.81 9.22
C ARG A 20 -1.55 -2.01 8.66
N THR A 21 -0.50 -1.90 9.47
CA THR A 21 0.77 -1.26 9.10
C THR A 21 1.91 -2.26 9.05
N TYR A 22 2.78 -2.13 8.05
CA TYR A 22 3.90 -3.02 7.81
C TYR A 22 5.22 -2.26 7.84
N LYS A 23 6.25 -2.87 8.44
CA LYS A 23 7.61 -2.33 8.43
C LYS A 23 8.25 -2.52 7.06
N PRO A 24 9.29 -1.75 6.72
CA PRO A 24 10.05 -1.97 5.50
C PRO A 24 10.63 -3.39 5.46
N GLY A 25 10.69 -4.00 4.28
CA GLY A 25 11.11 -5.39 4.10
C GLY A 25 10.08 -6.46 4.48
N THR A 26 8.95 -6.08 5.08
CA THR A 26 7.84 -7.03 5.33
C THR A 26 7.32 -7.56 3.99
N VAL A 27 7.12 -8.87 3.88
CA VAL A 27 6.49 -9.48 2.70
C VAL A 27 5.04 -8.98 2.60
N GLY A 28 4.71 -8.36 1.47
CA GLY A 28 3.38 -7.82 1.21
C GLY A 28 2.33 -8.94 1.19
N PRO A 29 1.30 -8.90 2.05
CA PRO A 29 0.27 -9.94 2.07
C PRO A 29 -0.70 -9.84 0.90
N PHE A 30 -0.84 -8.66 0.30
CA PHE A 30 -1.75 -8.39 -0.81
C PHE A 30 -1.04 -7.66 -1.95
N SER A 31 -1.39 -8.01 -3.19
CA SER A 31 -0.99 -7.24 -4.37
C SER A 31 -1.79 -5.94 -4.40
N GLY A 32 -1.12 -4.81 -4.66
CA GLY A 32 -1.78 -3.51 -4.62
C GLY A 32 -0.87 -2.30 -4.48
N ILE A 33 -1.50 -1.16 -4.17
CA ILE A 33 -0.84 0.09 -3.83
C ILE A 33 -0.78 0.22 -2.32
N TYR A 34 0.43 0.40 -1.79
CA TYR A 34 0.69 0.71 -0.40
C TYR A 34 1.08 2.17 -0.27
N ILE A 35 0.72 2.77 0.86
CA ILE A 35 1.02 4.15 1.17
C ILE A 35 1.76 4.28 2.49
N CYS A 36 2.75 5.16 2.53
CA CYS A 36 3.43 5.46 3.77
C CYS A 36 2.49 6.23 4.71
N THR A 37 2.47 5.83 5.99
CA THR A 37 1.69 6.53 7.02
C THR A 37 2.27 7.88 7.40
N ASN A 38 3.56 8.12 7.12
CA ASN A 38 4.28 9.35 7.45
C ASN A 38 4.32 10.34 6.26
N CYS A 39 5.06 10.03 5.19
CA CYS A 39 5.25 10.96 4.07
C CYS A 39 4.13 10.90 3.02
N ARG A 40 3.24 9.90 3.09
CA ARG A 40 2.15 9.66 2.13
C ARG A 40 2.58 9.25 0.72
N ASP A 41 3.87 8.93 0.51
CA ASP A 41 4.34 8.33 -0.75
C ASP A 41 3.71 6.96 -0.97
N GLU A 42 3.56 6.60 -2.24
CA GLU A 42 2.90 5.36 -2.67
C GLU A 42 3.85 4.46 -3.44
N VAL A 43 3.62 3.16 -3.29
CA VAL A 43 4.38 2.12 -3.99
C VAL A 43 3.43 1.02 -4.44
N ALA A 44 3.68 0.47 -5.63
CA ALA A 44 3.05 -0.78 -6.05
C ALA A 44 3.85 -1.96 -5.49
N CYS A 45 3.15 -2.97 -4.95
CA CYS A 45 3.76 -4.18 -4.43
C CYS A 45 2.89 -5.38 -4.81
N ASN A 46 3.52 -6.46 -5.30
CA ASN A 46 2.85 -7.73 -5.51
C ASN A 46 2.88 -8.55 -4.22
N ALA A 47 1.82 -9.30 -3.94
CA ALA A 47 1.79 -10.25 -2.84
C ALA A 47 2.99 -11.20 -2.93
N GLY A 48 3.64 -11.46 -1.80
CA GLY A 48 4.85 -12.29 -1.73
C GLY A 48 6.16 -11.54 -1.97
N ASN A 49 6.12 -10.30 -2.47
CA ASN A 49 7.31 -9.46 -2.58
C ASN A 49 7.51 -8.60 -1.32
N PRO A 50 8.76 -8.32 -0.91
CA PRO A 50 9.02 -7.42 0.21
C PRO A 50 8.64 -5.99 -0.12
N LEU A 51 8.06 -5.28 0.85
CA LEU A 51 7.84 -3.84 0.79
C LEU A 51 9.17 -3.08 0.78
N PRO A 52 9.28 -1.97 0.05
CA PRO A 52 10.57 -1.32 -0.17
C PRO A 52 11.16 -0.78 1.14
N PRO A 53 12.50 -0.88 1.30
CA PRO A 53 13.20 -0.45 2.52
C PRO A 53 13.16 1.07 2.72
N GLN A 54 13.11 1.85 1.63
CA GLN A 54 13.19 3.31 1.67
C GLN A 54 12.66 3.91 0.36
N ASN A 55 11.70 4.84 0.42
CA ASN A 55 11.38 5.67 -0.74
C ASN A 55 12.33 6.87 -0.77
N HIS A 56 13.33 6.84 -1.66
CA HIS A 56 14.55 7.64 -1.56
C HIS A 56 14.38 9.16 -1.70
N ARG A 57 13.19 9.69 -2.02
CA ARG A 57 13.05 11.12 -2.32
C ARG A 57 12.66 12.01 -1.14
N GLN A 58 12.02 11.52 -0.07
CA GLN A 58 11.43 12.44 0.95
C GLN A 58 11.38 11.96 2.41
N HIS A 59 12.13 10.92 2.80
CA HIS A 59 12.13 10.51 4.21
C HIS A 59 13.18 11.24 5.05
N SER A 60 12.72 12.20 5.87
CA SER A 60 13.49 12.67 7.02
C SER A 60 13.30 11.72 8.20
N PRO A 61 14.36 11.13 8.77
CA PRO A 61 14.26 10.28 9.97
C PRO A 61 13.58 10.99 11.16
N SER A 62 13.63 12.33 11.20
CA SER A 62 12.99 13.13 12.24
C SER A 62 11.46 13.12 12.20
N LYS A 63 10.84 12.65 11.11
CA LYS A 63 9.37 12.61 10.96
C LYS A 63 8.74 11.29 11.45
N GLY A 64 9.53 10.36 11.96
CA GLY A 64 9.06 9.06 12.46
C GLY A 64 9.22 7.91 11.47
N ASP A 65 8.85 6.71 11.93
CA ASP A 65 9.10 5.45 11.24
C ASP A 65 8.41 5.36 9.87
N ILE A 66 9.06 4.63 8.95
CA ILE A 66 8.45 4.25 7.68
C ILE A 66 7.55 3.05 7.96
N LEU A 67 6.24 3.28 7.89
CA LEU A 67 5.24 2.22 7.94
C LEU A 67 4.37 2.28 6.69
N TRP A 68 4.11 1.12 6.11
CA TRP A 68 3.29 0.95 4.92
C TRP A 68 1.89 0.49 5.29
N LYS A 69 0.86 1.11 4.73
CA LYS A 69 -0.55 0.76 4.88
C LYS A 69 -1.12 0.42 3.50
N LEU A 70 -1.93 -0.63 3.38
CA LEU A 70 -2.58 -0.96 2.10
C LEU A 70 -3.60 0.12 1.77
N LEU A 71 -3.57 0.64 0.53
CA LEU A 71 -4.50 1.68 0.05
C LEU A 71 -5.48 1.13 -0.99
N VAL A 72 -4.97 0.38 -1.97
CA VAL A 72 -5.77 -0.28 -3.00
C VAL A 72 -5.26 -1.69 -3.14
N GLN A 73 -6.15 -2.67 -3.23
CA GLN A 73 -5.81 -4.06 -3.46
C GLN A 73 -6.29 -4.52 -4.84
N THR A 74 -5.49 -5.32 -5.53
CA THR A 74 -5.94 -6.04 -6.71
C THR A 74 -6.88 -7.18 -6.31
N GLN A 75 -8.00 -7.32 -7.02
CA GLN A 75 -8.86 -8.50 -6.87
C GLN A 75 -8.20 -9.70 -7.56
N ASN A 76 -8.16 -10.85 -6.88
CA ASN A 76 -7.71 -12.10 -7.51
C ASN A 76 -8.83 -12.63 -8.41
N GLY A 77 -8.80 -12.26 -9.70
CA GLY A 77 -9.77 -12.74 -10.71
C GLY A 77 -11.21 -12.27 -10.47
N PRO A 78 -12.16 -12.65 -11.35
CA PRO A 78 -13.58 -12.46 -11.07
C PRO A 78 -13.92 -13.19 -9.76
N GLN A 79 -14.52 -12.49 -8.80
CA GLN A 79 -15.19 -13.15 -7.69
C GLN A 79 -16.34 -13.97 -8.29
N SER A 80 -16.27 -15.30 -8.16
CA SER A 80 -17.36 -16.22 -8.50
C SER A 80 -18.54 -16.07 -7.55
#